data_AF-A0A8V0XMV5-F1
#
_entry.id   AF-A0A8V0XMV5-F1
#
_cell.length_a   1.000
_cell.length_b   1.000
_cell.length_c   1.000
_cell.angle_alpha   90.00
_cell.angle_beta   90.00
_cell.angle_gamma   90.00
#
_symmetry.space_group_name_H-M   'P 1'
#
loop_
_entity.id
_entity.type
_entity.pdbx_description
1 polymer ?
#
loop_
_entity_poly.entity_id
_entity_poly.type
_entity_poly.pdbx_seq_one_letter_code
_entity_poly.pdbx_strand_id
1 'polypeptide(L)'
;MKTKSEFYKDWAENLDLQNGADAEQDAAVKLAQERAEIVAKYDRGRDGAQIEPWEDADYRLYKVTDRFGFLHPEELPVHDAAIEKQKHLEIERTTKWLKMLKSWEKYKNTEKFHSGKVQYAAPDSVCMRSSFGIRVMDPHHACVCVLSTRISNISDNSKSL
;
A
#
# COMPACT_ATOMS: atom_id res chain seq x y z
N MET A 1 -32.25 30.46 -64.13
CA MET A 1 -32.82 29.09 -64.01
C MET A 1 -31.66 28.15 -63.79
N LYS A 2 -31.66 27.34 -62.73
CA LYS A 2 -30.61 26.33 -62.52
C LYS A 2 -30.58 25.39 -63.71
N THR A 3 -29.38 25.06 -64.17
CA THR A 3 -29.16 24.04 -65.19
C THR A 3 -29.43 22.65 -64.59
N LYS A 4 -29.79 21.68 -65.44
CA LYS A 4 -30.08 20.32 -65.01
C LYS A 4 -28.92 19.71 -64.20
N SER A 5 -27.68 20.04 -64.54
CA SER A 5 -26.48 19.59 -63.81
C SER A 5 -26.35 20.18 -62.42
N GLU A 6 -26.67 21.46 -62.23
CA GLU A 6 -26.66 22.12 -60.90
C GLU A 6 -27.68 21.51 -59.96
N PHE A 7 -28.84 21.09 -60.48
CA PHE A 7 -29.87 20.42 -59.68
C PHE A 7 -29.40 19.06 -59.13
N TYR A 8 -28.73 18.25 -59.96
CA TYR A 8 -28.21 16.94 -59.51
C TYR A 8 -27.04 17.07 -58.54
N LYS A 9 -26.19 18.10 -58.69
CA LYS A 9 -25.12 18.39 -57.72
C LYS A 9 -25.68 18.78 -56.36
N ASP A 10 -26.63 19.70 -56.34
CA ASP A 10 -27.33 20.14 -55.13
C ASP A 10 -28.04 18.97 -54.43
N TRP A 11 -28.70 18.10 -55.19
CA TRP A 11 -29.34 16.90 -54.65
C TRP A 11 -28.34 15.91 -54.04
N ALA A 12 -27.20 15.68 -54.70
CA ALA A 12 -26.15 14.79 -54.20
C ALA A 12 -25.48 15.34 -52.93
N GLU A 13 -25.16 16.64 -52.91
CA GLU A 13 -24.57 17.31 -51.74
C GLU A 13 -25.52 17.26 -50.52
N ASN A 14 -26.83 17.46 -50.73
CA ASN A 14 -27.82 17.32 -49.66
C ASN A 14 -27.96 15.87 -49.16
N LEU A 15 -27.84 14.88 -50.05
CA LEU A 15 -27.86 13.47 -49.67
C LEU A 15 -26.62 13.09 -48.86
N ASP A 16 -25.44 13.60 -49.23
CA ASP A 16 -24.19 13.36 -48.48
C ASP A 16 -24.21 14.03 -47.10
N LEU A 17 -24.80 15.24 -46.99
CA LEU A 17 -25.02 15.90 -45.70
C LEU A 17 -26.00 15.11 -44.81
N GLN A 18 -27.08 14.58 -45.38
CA GLN A 18 -28.03 13.75 -44.65
C GLN A 18 -27.38 12.45 -44.17
N ASN A 19 -26.66 11.75 -45.04
CA ASN A 19 -25.94 10.53 -44.68
C ASN A 19 -24.87 10.78 -43.61
N GLY A 20 -24.18 11.93 -43.66
CA GLY A 20 -23.21 12.33 -42.64
C GLY A 20 -23.86 12.59 -41.28
N ALA A 21 -25.00 13.29 -41.25
CA ALA A 21 -25.76 13.54 -40.02
C ALA A 21 -26.32 12.25 -39.41
N ASP A 22 -26.83 11.34 -40.25
CA ASP A 22 -27.36 10.04 -39.80
C ASP A 22 -26.22 9.16 -39.22
N ALA A 23 -25.04 9.16 -39.86
CA ALA A 23 -23.85 8.46 -39.34
C ALA A 23 -23.33 9.05 -38.00
N GLU A 24 -23.41 10.38 -37.83
CA GLU A 24 -23.05 11.04 -36.58
C GLU A 24 -24.05 10.71 -35.45
N GLN A 25 -25.34 10.65 -35.76
CA GLN A 25 -26.38 10.21 -34.81
C GLN A 25 -26.16 8.75 -34.38
N ASP A 26 -25.86 7.86 -35.33
CA ASP A 26 -25.56 6.45 -35.02
C ASP A 26 -24.32 6.29 -34.13
N ALA A 27 -23.29 7.12 -34.35
CA ALA A 27 -22.10 7.14 -33.49
C ALA A 27 -22.42 7.64 -32.08
N ALA A 28 -23.26 8.68 -31.95
CA ALA A 28 -23.70 9.21 -30.66
C ALA A 28 -24.53 8.18 -29.86
N VAL A 29 -25.39 7.41 -30.53
CA VAL A 29 -26.19 6.35 -29.90
C VAL A 29 -25.29 5.23 -29.36
N LYS A 30 -24.31 4.78 -30.15
CA LYS A 30 -23.32 3.77 -29.69
C LYS A 30 -22.54 4.25 -28.47
N LEU A 31 -22.07 5.50 -28.49
CA LEU A 31 -21.36 6.08 -27.36
C LEU A 31 -22.24 6.20 -26.10
N ALA A 32 -23.51 6.57 -26.27
CA ALA A 32 -24.47 6.64 -25.17
C ALA A 32 -24.74 5.25 -24.56
N GLN A 33 -24.84 4.22 -25.41
CA GLN A 33 -24.96 2.84 -24.97
C GLN A 33 -23.72 2.36 -24.21
N GLU A 34 -22.52 2.57 -24.76
CA GLU A 34 -21.26 2.23 -24.09
C GLU A 34 -21.13 2.93 -22.73
N ARG A 35 -21.50 4.21 -22.66
CA ARG A 35 -21.56 4.96 -21.39
C ARG A 35 -22.53 4.34 -20.40
N ALA A 36 -23.73 3.98 -20.84
CA ALA A 36 -24.72 3.32 -20.00
C ALA A 36 -24.22 1.97 -19.49
N GLU A 37 -23.53 1.19 -20.33
CA GLU A 37 -22.92 -0.10 -19.95
C GLU A 37 -21.80 0.07 -18.92
N ILE A 38 -20.97 1.11 -19.06
CA ILE A 38 -19.92 1.43 -18.08
C ILE A 38 -20.55 1.85 -16.75
N VAL A 39 -21.52 2.77 -16.76
CA VAL A 39 -22.22 3.20 -15.54
C VAL A 39 -22.91 2.01 -14.85
N ALA A 40 -23.59 1.16 -15.60
CA ALA A 40 -24.24 -0.05 -15.06
C ALA A 40 -23.25 -1.08 -14.49
N LYS A 41 -21.97 -1.05 -14.87
CA LYS A 41 -20.91 -1.84 -14.21
C LYS A 41 -20.52 -1.23 -12.86
N TYR A 42 -20.39 0.09 -12.78
CA TYR A 42 -20.08 0.77 -11.52
C TYR A 42 -21.24 0.71 -10.52
N ASP A 43 -22.49 0.87 -10.98
CA ASP A 43 -23.69 0.80 -10.13
C ASP A 43 -23.87 -0.58 -9.47
N ARG A 44 -23.38 -1.65 -10.11
CA ARG A 44 -23.40 -3.02 -9.55
C ARG A 44 -22.40 -3.23 -8.42
N GLY A 45 -21.43 -2.34 -8.25
CA GLY A 45 -20.40 -2.45 -7.21
C GLY A 45 -19.62 -3.76 -7.27
N ARG A 46 -19.16 -4.22 -6.09
CA ARG A 46 -18.31 -5.41 -5.92
C ARG A 46 -19.04 -6.71 -6.29
N ASP A 47 -20.36 -6.77 -6.11
CA ASP A 47 -21.16 -8.00 -6.27
C ASP A 47 -21.32 -8.44 -7.74
N GLY A 48 -20.98 -7.56 -8.70
CA GLY A 48 -21.11 -7.83 -10.13
C GLY A 48 -19.80 -8.06 -10.89
N ALA A 49 -18.65 -7.96 -10.22
CA ALA A 49 -17.33 -8.08 -10.85
C ALA A 49 -16.72 -9.47 -10.61
N GLN A 50 -16.16 -10.08 -11.66
CA GLN A 50 -15.26 -11.22 -11.52
C GLN A 50 -13.93 -10.67 -11.00
N ILE A 51 -13.72 -10.77 -9.69
CA ILE A 51 -12.50 -10.31 -9.02
C ILE A 51 -11.65 -11.55 -8.77
N GLU A 52 -10.40 -11.52 -9.24
CA GLU A 52 -9.48 -12.61 -8.97
C GLU A 52 -9.16 -12.66 -7.46
N PRO A 53 -8.97 -13.85 -6.85
CA PRO A 53 -8.78 -13.95 -5.41
C PRO A 53 -7.62 -13.10 -4.85
N TRP A 54 -6.59 -12.78 -5.66
CA TRP A 54 -5.48 -11.91 -5.25
C TRP A 54 -5.78 -10.41 -5.34
N GLU A 55 -6.83 -10.01 -6.08
CA GLU A 55 -7.31 -8.62 -6.15
C GLU A 55 -8.23 -8.28 -4.97
N ASP A 56 -8.67 -9.31 -4.24
CA ASP A 56 -9.46 -9.15 -3.04
C ASP A 56 -8.59 -8.71 -1.85
N ALA A 57 -9.00 -7.64 -1.17
CA ALA A 57 -8.37 -7.19 0.07
C ALA A 57 -8.47 -8.25 1.17
N ASP A 58 -9.47 -9.13 1.10
CA ASP A 58 -9.67 -10.22 2.04
C ASP A 58 -8.81 -11.46 1.77
N TYR A 59 -7.93 -11.44 0.75
CA TYR A 59 -7.06 -12.56 0.43
C TYR A 59 -6.16 -12.94 1.62
N ARG A 60 -6.19 -14.22 2.00
CA ARG A 60 -5.52 -14.76 3.20
C ARG A 60 -4.05 -14.38 3.28
N LEU A 61 -3.35 -14.31 2.14
CA LEU A 61 -1.94 -13.94 2.12
C LEU A 61 -1.69 -12.59 2.80
N TYR A 62 -2.53 -11.59 2.54
CA TYR A 62 -2.38 -10.24 3.10
C TYR A 62 -2.71 -10.15 4.59
N LYS A 63 -3.49 -11.09 5.12
CA LYS A 63 -3.83 -11.17 6.56
C LYS A 63 -2.75 -11.89 7.37
N VAL A 64 -1.96 -12.72 6.70
CA VAL A 64 -1.05 -13.67 7.35
C VAL A 64 0.42 -13.28 7.17
N THR A 65 0.74 -12.40 6.21
CA THR A 65 2.08 -11.84 6.03
C THR A 65 2.34 -10.66 6.95
N ASP A 66 3.37 -10.77 7.80
CA ASP A 66 3.82 -9.69 8.68
C ASP A 66 4.57 -8.57 7.93
N ARG A 67 4.77 -7.42 8.59
CA ARG A 67 5.53 -6.26 8.10
C ARG A 67 6.93 -6.62 7.63
N PHE A 68 7.54 -7.65 8.21
CA PHE A 68 8.87 -8.13 7.82
C PHE A 68 8.83 -9.20 6.72
N GLY A 69 7.64 -9.58 6.23
CA GLY A 69 7.46 -10.59 5.19
C GLY A 69 7.45 -12.03 5.70
N PHE A 70 7.36 -12.25 7.01
CA PHE A 70 7.20 -13.60 7.57
C PHE A 70 5.74 -14.05 7.45
N LEU A 71 5.55 -15.33 7.10
CA LEU A 71 4.23 -15.97 7.07
C LEU A 71 3.89 -16.53 8.45
N HIS A 72 2.71 -16.15 8.96
CA HIS A 72 2.18 -16.66 10.22
C HIS A 72 1.24 -17.86 9.99
N PRO A 73 1.03 -18.72 11.00
CA PRO A 73 0.01 -19.77 10.89
C PRO A 73 -1.42 -19.21 11.04
N GLU A 74 -1.57 -18.15 11.83
CA GLU A 74 -2.82 -17.46 12.15
C GLU A 74 -2.87 -16.07 11.51
N GLU A 75 -4.06 -15.52 11.34
CA GLU A 75 -4.24 -14.14 10.87
C GLU A 75 -3.63 -13.18 11.90
N LEU A 76 -2.94 -12.16 11.41
CA LEU A 76 -2.35 -11.15 12.28
C LEU A 76 -3.45 -10.33 12.95
N PRO A 77 -3.23 -9.88 14.20
CA PRO A 77 -4.15 -8.98 14.87
C PRO A 77 -4.47 -7.77 13.98
N VAL A 78 -5.76 -7.42 13.91
CA VAL A 78 -6.22 -6.27 13.15
C VAL A 78 -5.50 -5.02 13.65
N HIS A 79 -5.14 -4.15 12.72
CA HIS A 79 -4.42 -2.92 13.01
C HIS A 79 -5.19 -2.08 14.03
N ASP A 80 -4.71 -2.06 15.27
CA ASP A 80 -5.39 -1.49 16.42
C ASP A 80 -4.69 -0.18 16.88
N ALA A 81 -5.31 0.51 17.83
CA ALA A 81 -4.73 1.74 18.38
C ALA A 81 -3.39 1.48 19.10
N ALA A 82 -3.04 0.24 19.46
CA ALA A 82 -1.78 -0.10 20.10
C ALA A 82 -0.63 -0.20 19.08
N ILE A 83 -0.87 -0.82 17.92
CA ILE A 83 0.09 -0.91 16.82
C ILE A 83 0.40 0.49 16.29
N GLU A 84 -0.58 1.39 16.20
CA GLU A 84 -0.32 2.77 15.77
C GLU A 84 0.55 3.54 16.78
N LYS A 85 0.30 3.36 18.09
CA LYS A 85 1.19 3.88 19.15
C LYS A 85 2.60 3.30 19.04
N GLN A 86 2.72 2.01 18.75
CA GLN A 86 4.02 1.37 18.56
C GLN A 86 4.76 1.95 17.34
N LYS A 87 4.07 2.20 16.23
CA LYS A 87 4.66 2.86 15.05
C LYS A 87 5.15 4.27 15.37
N HIS A 88 4.38 5.05 16.14
CA HIS A 88 4.83 6.37 16.59
C HIS A 88 6.08 6.30 17.46
N LEU A 89 6.14 5.37 18.42
CA LEU A 89 7.33 5.15 19.24
C LEU A 89 8.55 4.74 18.41
N GLU A 90 8.34 3.90 17.39
CA GLU A 90 9.39 3.48 16.47
C GLU A 90 9.93 4.66 15.64
N ILE A 91 9.05 5.57 15.19
CA ILE A 91 9.44 6.83 14.54
C ILE A 91 10.24 7.72 15.50
N GLU A 92 9.79 7.90 16.74
CA GLU A 92 10.52 8.69 17.73
C GLU A 92 11.91 8.11 18.01
N ARG A 93 12.01 6.79 18.15
CA ARG A 93 13.29 6.08 18.31
C ARG A 93 14.19 6.31 17.11
N THR A 94 13.70 6.13 15.88
CA THR A 94 14.53 6.35 14.67
C THR A 94 15.09 7.76 14.59
N THR A 95 14.29 8.79 14.86
CA THR A 95 14.78 10.17 14.82
C THR A 95 15.84 10.46 15.89
N LYS A 96 15.66 9.95 17.11
CA LYS A 96 16.64 10.06 18.20
C LYS A 96 17.94 9.35 17.84
N TRP A 97 17.83 8.13 17.34
CA TRP A 97 18.99 7.34 16.93
C TRP A 97 19.73 7.96 15.75
N LEU A 98 19.03 8.53 14.78
CA LEU A 98 19.64 9.28 13.70
C LEU A 98 20.51 10.44 14.23
N LYS A 99 20.03 11.18 15.24
CA LYS A 99 20.81 12.25 15.89
C LYS A 99 22.03 11.70 16.62
N MET A 100 21.89 10.57 17.31
CA MET A 100 23.01 9.92 18.00
C MET A 100 24.06 9.42 17.02
N LEU A 101 23.66 8.80 15.92
CA LEU A 101 24.56 8.29 14.87
C LEU A 101 25.37 9.41 14.21
N LYS A 102 24.76 10.59 13.99
CA LYS A 102 25.47 11.77 13.46
C LYS A 102 26.60 12.25 14.37
N SER A 103 26.55 11.95 15.67
CA SER A 103 27.57 12.32 16.66
C SER A 103 28.11 11.09 17.39
N TRP A 104 28.16 9.95 16.68
CA TRP A 104 28.43 8.63 17.26
C TRP A 104 29.71 8.57 18.10
N GLU A 105 30.77 9.21 17.62
CA GLU A 105 32.08 9.23 18.27
C GLU A 105 32.05 9.79 19.70
N LYS A 106 31.09 10.69 19.97
CA LYS A 106 30.87 11.31 21.28
C LYS A 106 30.02 10.43 22.20
N TYR A 107 29.10 9.63 21.65
CA TYR A 107 28.10 8.91 22.42
C TYR A 107 28.51 7.47 22.77
N LYS A 108 29.33 6.82 21.94
CA LYS A 108 29.73 5.41 22.11
C LYS A 108 30.38 5.09 23.46
N ASN A 109 31.10 6.05 24.04
CA ASN A 109 31.85 5.86 25.29
C ASN A 109 31.08 6.34 26.54
N THR A 110 29.82 6.76 26.41
CA THR A 110 29.06 7.31 27.54
C THR A 110 28.48 6.20 28.41
N GLU A 111 28.43 6.42 29.74
CA GLU A 111 27.82 5.47 30.69
C GLU A 111 26.35 5.18 30.33
N LYS A 112 25.62 6.17 29.81
CA LYS A 112 24.25 5.99 29.33
C LYS A 112 24.14 4.97 28.19
N PHE A 113 25.13 4.90 27.31
CA PHE A 113 25.17 3.90 26.25
C PHE A 113 25.40 2.49 26.81
N HIS A 114 26.38 2.35 27.72
CA HIS A 114 26.74 1.10 28.38
C HIS A 114 25.69 0.59 29.38
N SER A 115 24.83 1.47 29.90
CA SER A 115 23.75 1.12 30.84
C SER A 115 22.66 0.21 30.25
N GLY A 116 22.78 -0.23 29.00
CA GLY A 116 21.81 -1.09 28.34
C GLY A 116 20.60 -0.36 27.78
N LYS A 117 20.14 0.70 28.44
CA LYS A 117 18.88 1.39 28.09
C LYS A 117 18.88 1.98 26.69
N VAL A 118 20.03 2.46 26.22
CA VAL A 118 20.13 3.01 24.87
C VAL A 118 20.18 1.87 23.87
N GLN A 119 21.09 0.91 24.03
CA GLN A 119 21.25 -0.22 23.09
C GLN A 119 19.96 -1.04 22.90
N TYR A 120 19.21 -1.34 23.96
CA TYR A 120 17.96 -2.11 23.87
C TYR A 120 16.75 -1.28 23.40
N ALA A 121 16.88 0.04 23.30
CA ALA A 121 15.88 0.93 22.72
C ALA A 121 16.21 1.30 21.26
N ALA A 122 17.00 0.48 20.58
CA ALA A 122 17.28 0.61 19.16
C ALA A 122 16.00 0.43 18.34
N PRO A 123 15.74 1.28 17.33
CA PRO A 123 14.66 1.06 16.40
C PRO A 123 14.96 -0.19 15.55
N ASP A 124 13.92 -0.89 15.13
CA ASP A 124 13.94 -2.07 14.25
C ASP A 124 14.80 -1.83 13.01
N SER A 125 14.73 -0.63 12.43
CA SER A 125 15.54 -0.25 11.25
C SER A 125 17.06 -0.24 11.50
N VAL A 126 17.49 0.01 12.75
CA VAL A 126 18.89 -0.04 13.17
C VAL A 126 19.27 -1.46 13.56
N CYS A 127 18.37 -2.20 14.22
CA CYS A 127 18.58 -3.59 14.61
C CYS A 127 18.71 -4.54 13.41
N MET A 128 17.93 -4.31 12.35
CA MET A 128 17.87 -5.18 11.17
C MET A 128 18.99 -4.91 10.14
N ARG A 129 19.77 -3.83 10.29
CA ARG A 129 20.93 -3.55 9.41
C ARG A 129 22.14 -4.36 9.88
N SER A 130 22.50 -5.41 9.11
CA SER A 130 23.54 -6.40 9.46
C SER A 130 24.90 -5.81 9.85
N SER A 131 25.22 -4.61 9.35
CA SER A 131 26.51 -3.95 9.59
C SER A 131 26.63 -3.28 10.97
N PHE A 132 25.51 -2.90 11.59
CA PHE A 132 25.50 -2.21 12.89
C PHE A 132 25.38 -3.19 14.06
N GLY A 133 24.61 -4.27 13.89
CA GLY A 133 24.42 -5.31 14.89
C GLY A 133 25.71 -5.98 15.33
N ILE A 134 26.71 -6.12 14.45
CA ILE A 134 27.99 -6.78 14.74
C ILE A 134 28.99 -5.86 15.46
N ARG A 135 28.92 -4.54 15.25
CA ARG A 135 29.89 -3.57 15.78
C ARG A 135 29.46 -2.93 17.10
N VAL A 136 28.17 -2.96 17.41
CA VAL A 136 27.57 -2.20 18.52
C VAL A 136 26.88 -3.11 19.55
N MET A 137 26.45 -4.31 19.15
CA MET A 137 25.90 -5.31 20.06
C MET A 137 26.77 -6.56 20.07
N ASP A 138 27.07 -7.09 21.26
CA ASP A 138 27.76 -8.37 21.38
C ASP A 138 26.99 -9.47 20.62
N PRO A 139 27.67 -10.38 19.90
CA PRO A 139 27.03 -11.43 19.10
C PRO A 139 26.06 -12.32 19.89
N HIS A 140 26.33 -12.52 21.18
CA HIS A 140 25.46 -13.28 22.10
C HIS A 140 24.15 -12.55 22.46
N HIS A 141 24.11 -11.21 22.35
CA HIS A 141 22.96 -10.37 22.72
C HIS A 141 22.12 -9.92 21.50
N ALA A 142 22.68 -9.89 20.30
CA ALA A 142 21.94 -9.59 19.07
C ALA A 142 20.80 -10.59 18.79
N CYS A 143 20.99 -11.86 19.19
CA CYS A 143 19.97 -12.91 19.07
C CYS A 143 18.76 -12.66 19.99
N VAL A 144 18.97 -11.98 21.14
CA VAL A 144 17.92 -11.74 22.14
C VAL A 144 16.97 -10.61 21.71
N CYS A 145 17.43 -9.60 20.95
CA CYS A 145 16.56 -8.49 20.51
C CYS A 145 15.46 -8.95 19.53
N VAL A 146 15.78 -9.85 18.58
CA VAL A 146 14.77 -10.41 17.65
C VAL A 146 13.80 -11.35 18.40
N LEU A 147 14.27 -12.05 19.45
CA LEU A 147 13.40 -12.86 20.31
C LEU A 147 12.57 -12.03 21.31
N SER A 148 13.04 -10.88 21.79
CA SER A 148 12.37 -10.10 22.85
C SER A 148 11.17 -9.29 22.33
N THR A 149 11.24 -8.77 21.10
CA THR A 149 10.06 -8.21 20.41
C THR A 149 9.00 -9.29 20.16
N ARG A 150 9.44 -10.54 19.96
CA ARG A 150 8.58 -11.73 19.83
C ARG A 150 7.91 -12.11 21.15
N ILE A 151 8.64 -12.09 22.26
CA ILE A 151 8.11 -12.45 23.60
C ILE A 151 7.13 -11.39 24.12
N SER A 152 7.37 -10.10 23.87
CA SER A 152 6.47 -9.02 24.33
C SER A 152 5.10 -9.12 23.68
N ASN A 153 5.04 -9.34 22.36
CA ASN A 153 3.78 -9.54 21.61
C ASN A 153 3.06 -10.87 21.93
N ILE A 154 3.79 -11.92 22.35
CA ILE A 154 3.17 -13.18 22.82
C ILE A 154 2.55 -12.98 24.22
N SER A 155 3.15 -12.15 25.08
CA SER A 155 2.68 -11.97 26.45
C SER A 155 1.37 -11.19 26.56
N ASP A 156 1.13 -10.25 25.64
CA ASP A 156 -0.10 -9.44 25.63
C ASP A 156 -1.30 -10.23 25.09
N ASN A 157 -1.08 -11.21 24.20
CA ASN A 157 -2.15 -12.07 23.68
C ASN A 157 -2.58 -13.19 24.66
N SER A 158 -1.79 -13.43 25.72
CA SER A 158 -2.06 -14.47 26.73
C SER A 158 -2.88 -13.99 27.94
N LYS A 159 -3.16 -12.68 28.04
CA LYS A 159 -3.93 -12.09 29.16
C LYS A 159 -5.41 -11.82 28.83
N SER A 160 -5.88 -12.27 27.67
CA SER A 160 -7.28 -12.17 27.21
C SER A 160 -8.03 -13.52 27.25
N LEU A 161 -7.47 -14.55 27.90
CA LEU A 161 -8.14 -15.83 28.19
C LEU A 161 -8.24 -16.04 29.70
#